data_AF-A0A930YGL9-F1
#
_entry.id   AF-A0A930YGL9-F1
#
_cell.length_a   1.000
_cell.length_b   1.000
_cell.length_c   1.000
_cell.angle_alpha   90.00
_cell.angle_beta   90.00
_cell.angle_gamma   90.00
#
_symmetry.space_group_name_H-M   'P 1'
#
loop_
_entity.id
_entity.type
_entity.pdbx_description
1 polymer ?
#
loop_
_entity_poly.entity_id
_entity_poly.type
_entity_poly.pdbx_seq_one_letter_code
_entity_poly.pdbx_strand_id
1 'polypeptide(L)'
;MSLREPPVRPAAPAGAHATAGGEAVASPPAASRAVSRQGRGARGLEIALLVGPALVVFLAFVVFPIVMAAYYGFFSWQGFGPPTDFVGFRNYLTIFQDTTFLDALRHNATIVVLSLVLQGPVAIGLALLLNRKLRGQSLIRVLIFVPYVISEVVVGTGWSLMLQGSGAVNDVLTKVGLGAFTQDWLADPSIAIWTLLVIITWKYVGFAVILFLAGLQGVPEELSEAAAIDGASWWQIQRRITLPLLGPTLRIWAFLSIIGSLQLFDLVYIIWGQYIAATAGTSTMATYMVANGRTSGSYGYGNAVAVVLFLISLVVALVYQRFVLRRDTAGALTTSGDES
;
A
#
# COMPACT_ATOMS: atom_id res chain seq x y z
N MET A 1 -16.59 -45.00 64.00
CA MET A 1 -15.80 -45.67 65.06
C MET A 1 -14.33 -45.44 64.72
N SER A 2 -13.86 -44.18 64.76
CA SER A 2 -13.21 -43.49 65.89
C SER A 2 -11.88 -44.11 66.31
N LEU A 3 -10.79 -43.60 65.75
CA LEU A 3 -9.48 -43.58 66.40
C LEU A 3 -9.02 -42.12 66.48
N ARG A 4 -8.82 -41.65 67.71
CA ARG A 4 -8.26 -40.34 68.07
C ARG A 4 -6.79 -40.51 68.46
N GLU A 5 -5.97 -39.65 67.87
CA GLU A 5 -4.71 -38.98 68.30
C GLU A 5 -4.36 -38.98 69.81
N PRO A 6 -3.09 -38.68 70.27
CA PRO A 6 -2.37 -37.40 69.98
C PRO A 6 -0.80 -37.45 70.09
N PRO A 7 -0.02 -36.33 70.25
CA PRO A 7 0.92 -35.84 69.21
C PRO A 7 2.35 -35.41 69.70
N VAL A 8 3.11 -34.75 68.78
CA VAL A 8 4.11 -33.65 68.98
C VAL A 8 5.63 -33.94 68.73
N ARG A 9 6.12 -33.45 67.55
CA ARG A 9 7.33 -32.62 67.19
C ARG A 9 8.77 -32.96 67.70
N PRO A 10 9.87 -32.35 67.16
CA PRO A 10 10.27 -32.02 65.76
C PRO A 10 11.77 -32.29 65.38
N ALA A 11 12.04 -32.32 64.06
CA ALA A 11 13.18 -31.81 63.23
C ALA A 11 14.71 -32.05 63.49
N ALA A 12 15.38 -32.53 62.40
CA ALA A 12 16.77 -32.28 61.90
C ALA A 12 17.98 -32.83 62.71
N PRO A 13 19.18 -33.14 62.13
CA PRO A 13 19.85 -32.40 61.03
C PRO A 13 20.66 -33.22 59.98
N ALA A 14 21.32 -32.43 59.10
CA ALA A 14 22.16 -32.76 57.96
C ALA A 14 23.56 -33.31 58.29
N GLY A 15 24.23 -33.90 57.29
CA GLY A 15 25.67 -34.20 57.32
C GLY A 15 26.22 -34.59 55.95
N ALA A 16 27.12 -33.78 55.43
CA ALA A 16 27.95 -34.02 54.26
C ALA A 16 29.31 -34.64 54.67
N HIS A 17 29.98 -35.31 53.70
CA HIS A 17 31.41 -35.63 53.53
C HIS A 17 31.60 -37.12 53.13
N ALA A 18 31.93 -37.40 51.87
CA ALA A 18 33.27 -37.41 51.27
C ALA A 18 33.91 -38.81 51.30
N THR A 19 34.00 -39.45 50.13
CA THR A 19 35.05 -40.43 49.81
C THR A 19 35.55 -40.16 48.40
N ALA A 20 36.82 -39.78 48.32
CA ALA A 20 37.60 -39.74 47.10
C ALA A 20 38.18 -41.13 46.83
N GLY A 21 38.14 -41.55 45.57
CA GLY A 21 38.79 -42.76 45.06
C GLY A 21 38.78 -42.67 43.54
N GLY A 22 39.89 -42.23 42.96
CA GLY A 22 40.01 -41.99 41.53
C GLY A 22 40.17 -43.28 40.74
N GLU A 23 39.52 -43.34 39.58
CA GLU A 23 39.87 -44.23 38.48
C GLU A 23 39.39 -43.62 37.15
N ALA A 24 40.32 -43.49 36.22
CA ALA A 24 40.19 -43.31 34.77
C ALA A 24 39.16 -42.28 34.26
N VAL A 25 39.67 -41.13 33.82
CA VAL A 25 38.99 -40.22 32.88
C VAL A 25 38.73 -41.00 31.58
N ALA A 26 37.53 -41.57 31.46
CA ALA A 26 37.04 -42.10 30.20
C ALA A 26 36.82 -40.93 29.24
N SER A 27 37.67 -40.84 28.22
CA SER A 27 37.45 -39.94 27.10
C SER A 27 36.10 -40.26 26.46
N PRO A 28 35.19 -39.29 26.26
CA PRO A 28 33.94 -39.56 25.55
C PRO A 28 34.27 -40.02 24.12
N PRO A 29 33.50 -40.98 23.56
CA PRO A 29 33.71 -41.40 22.19
C PRO A 29 33.58 -40.16 21.30
N ALA A 30 34.61 -39.91 20.50
CA ALA A 30 34.61 -38.87 19.48
C ALA A 30 33.46 -39.16 18.52
N ALA A 31 32.28 -38.61 18.82
CA ALA A 31 31.19 -38.50 17.88
C ALA A 31 31.73 -37.66 16.73
N SER A 32 32.10 -38.33 15.64
CA SER A 32 32.42 -37.67 14.39
C SER A 32 31.18 -36.86 14.00
N ARG A 33 31.22 -35.56 14.29
CA ARG A 33 30.40 -34.57 13.60
C ARG A 33 30.90 -34.52 12.15
N ALA A 34 30.64 -35.58 11.41
CA ALA A 34 30.53 -35.50 9.97
C ALA A 34 29.26 -34.70 9.69
N VAL A 35 29.36 -33.38 9.83
CA VAL A 35 28.40 -32.46 9.24
C VAL A 35 28.44 -32.74 7.76
N SER A 36 27.44 -33.47 7.28
CA SER A 36 27.31 -33.88 5.89
C SER A 36 27.37 -32.64 5.01
N ARG A 37 28.51 -32.44 4.34
CA ARG A 37 28.70 -31.46 3.27
C ARG A 37 27.70 -31.67 2.11
N GLN A 38 26.99 -32.80 2.09
CA GLN A 38 25.90 -33.13 1.17
C GLN A 38 24.66 -32.22 1.26
N GLY A 39 24.51 -31.40 2.30
CA GLY A 39 23.35 -30.51 2.45
C GLY A 39 23.42 -29.15 1.74
N ARG A 40 24.57 -28.72 1.22
CA ARG A 40 24.71 -27.37 0.61
C ARG A 40 24.34 -27.35 -0.88
N GLY A 41 24.68 -28.39 -1.64
CA GLY A 41 24.33 -28.50 -3.07
C GLY A 41 22.84 -28.77 -3.29
N ALA A 42 22.25 -29.65 -2.47
CA ALA A 42 20.81 -29.93 -2.50
C ALA A 42 19.97 -28.68 -2.15
N ARG A 43 20.35 -27.94 -1.10
CA ARG A 43 19.70 -26.66 -0.76
C ARG A 43 19.84 -25.60 -1.86
N GLY A 44 20.99 -25.51 -2.51
CA GLY A 44 21.19 -24.59 -3.65
C GLY A 44 20.31 -24.94 -4.84
N LEU A 45 20.17 -26.23 -5.15
CA LEU A 45 19.29 -26.73 -6.21
C LEU A 45 17.80 -26.56 -5.85
N GLU A 46 17.42 -26.78 -4.59
CA GLU A 46 16.06 -26.53 -4.07
C GLU A 46 15.69 -25.05 -4.16
N ILE A 47 16.58 -24.13 -3.72
CA ILE A 47 16.38 -22.68 -3.87
C ILE A 47 16.28 -22.31 -5.35
N ALA A 48 17.15 -22.85 -6.20
CA ALA A 48 17.11 -22.57 -7.64
C ALA A 48 15.83 -23.11 -8.30
N LEU A 49 15.33 -24.28 -7.91
CA LEU A 49 14.08 -24.84 -8.44
C LEU A 49 12.84 -24.08 -7.95
N LEU A 50 12.83 -23.64 -6.70
CA LEU A 50 11.67 -22.95 -6.10
C LEU A 50 11.65 -21.45 -6.44
N VAL A 51 12.79 -20.78 -6.39
CA VAL A 51 12.91 -19.32 -6.63
C VAL A 51 13.22 -19.02 -8.09
N GLY A 52 13.94 -19.90 -8.79
CA GLY A 52 14.39 -19.68 -10.17
C GLY A 52 13.28 -19.31 -11.13
N PRO A 53 12.15 -20.05 -11.21
CA PRO A 53 11.05 -19.71 -12.11
C PRO A 53 10.46 -18.32 -11.82
N ALA A 54 10.23 -17.98 -10.55
CA ALA A 54 9.72 -16.66 -10.16
C ALA A 54 10.73 -15.55 -10.49
N LEU A 55 12.02 -15.79 -10.27
CA LEU A 55 13.10 -14.84 -10.57
C LEU A 55 13.24 -14.62 -12.08
N VAL A 56 13.16 -15.68 -12.90
CA VAL A 56 13.20 -15.56 -14.37
C VAL A 56 12.03 -14.72 -14.86
N VAL A 57 10.81 -14.97 -14.38
CA VAL A 57 9.64 -14.16 -14.76
C VAL A 57 9.82 -12.71 -14.32
N PHE A 58 10.29 -12.47 -13.10
CA PHE A 58 10.54 -11.12 -12.60
C PHE A 58 11.60 -10.37 -13.43
N LEU A 59 12.73 -11.02 -13.73
CA LEU A 59 13.79 -10.41 -14.54
C LEU A 59 13.32 -10.13 -15.97
N ALA A 60 12.58 -11.06 -16.57
CA ALA A 60 12.13 -10.94 -17.96
C ALA A 60 10.99 -9.92 -18.16
N PHE A 61 10.05 -9.84 -17.21
CA PHE A 61 8.83 -9.01 -17.37
C PHE A 61 8.81 -7.73 -16.53
N VAL A 62 9.72 -7.58 -15.55
CA VAL A 62 9.83 -6.35 -14.74
C VAL A 62 11.15 -5.65 -15.01
N VAL A 63 12.28 -6.32 -14.74
CA VAL A 63 13.60 -5.67 -14.81
C VAL A 63 13.98 -5.35 -16.25
N PHE A 64 13.82 -6.30 -17.17
CA PHE A 64 14.17 -6.10 -18.57
C PHE A 64 13.41 -4.93 -19.22
N PRO A 65 12.07 -4.81 -19.12
CA PRO A 65 11.36 -3.65 -19.67
C PRO A 65 11.79 -2.31 -19.06
N ILE A 66 12.11 -2.26 -17.77
CA ILE A 66 12.61 -1.04 -17.11
C ILE A 66 13.97 -0.63 -17.70
N VAL A 67 14.88 -1.59 -17.86
CA VAL A 67 16.20 -1.32 -18.46
C VAL A 67 16.05 -0.89 -19.92
N MET A 68 15.15 -1.52 -20.69
CA MET A 68 14.88 -1.12 -22.07
C MET A 68 14.24 0.27 -22.16
N ALA A 69 13.33 0.62 -21.26
CA ALA A 69 12.77 1.97 -21.19
C ALA A 69 13.86 3.00 -20.87
N ALA A 70 14.76 2.71 -19.92
CA ALA A 70 15.92 3.55 -19.66
C ALA A 70 16.81 3.69 -20.90
N TYR A 71 17.11 2.60 -21.60
CA TYR A 71 17.89 2.62 -22.82
C TYR A 71 17.25 3.50 -23.90
N TYR A 72 15.97 3.27 -24.24
CA TYR A 72 15.25 4.05 -25.25
C TYR A 72 15.05 5.51 -24.84
N GLY A 73 15.01 5.81 -23.54
CA GLY A 73 14.95 7.17 -23.00
C GLY A 73 16.09 8.08 -23.44
N PHE A 74 17.24 7.51 -23.80
CA PHE A 74 18.40 8.25 -24.30
C PHE A 74 18.38 8.55 -25.81
N PHE A 75 17.33 8.12 -26.52
CA PHE A 75 17.21 8.28 -27.98
C PHE A 75 16.04 9.19 -28.35
N SER A 76 16.17 9.88 -29.47
CA SER A 76 15.05 10.48 -30.19
C SER A 76 14.49 9.42 -31.12
N TRP A 77 13.47 8.70 -30.65
CA TRP A 77 12.95 7.52 -31.34
C TRP A 77 11.44 7.60 -31.51
N GLN A 78 10.98 7.31 -32.73
CA GLN A 78 9.56 7.36 -33.10
C GLN A 78 8.83 6.03 -32.87
N GLY A 79 9.49 5.01 -32.30
CA GLY A 79 8.89 3.71 -32.03
C GLY A 79 8.97 2.71 -33.18
N PHE A 80 9.42 3.13 -34.37
CA PHE A 80 9.62 2.28 -35.53
C PHE A 80 11.09 2.25 -35.95
N GLY A 81 11.56 1.07 -36.37
CA GLY A 81 12.97 0.85 -36.71
C GLY A 81 13.91 0.90 -35.49
N PRO A 82 15.21 0.63 -35.68
CA PRO A 82 16.19 0.73 -34.61
C PRO A 82 16.37 2.18 -34.13
N PRO A 83 16.58 2.41 -32.82
CA PRO A 83 16.87 3.75 -32.30
C PRO A 83 18.30 4.17 -32.67
N THR A 84 18.43 4.99 -33.71
CA THR A 84 19.75 5.43 -34.23
C THR A 84 20.17 6.82 -33.73
N ASP A 85 19.22 7.67 -33.35
CA ASP A 85 19.47 9.06 -32.93
C ASP A 85 19.66 9.15 -31.40
N PHE A 86 20.91 9.01 -30.94
CA PHE A 86 21.27 9.13 -29.53
C PHE A 86 21.36 10.60 -29.10
N VAL A 87 20.52 10.99 -28.15
CA VAL A 87 20.38 12.38 -27.68
C VAL A 87 20.87 12.57 -26.23
N GLY A 88 21.43 11.52 -25.63
CA GLY A 88 21.91 11.53 -24.26
C GLY A 88 20.81 11.95 -23.27
N PHE A 89 21.13 12.88 -22.37
CA PHE A 89 20.19 13.33 -21.33
C PHE A 89 19.18 14.39 -21.78
N ARG A 90 19.12 14.73 -23.08
CA ARG A 90 18.25 15.81 -23.58
C ARG A 90 16.79 15.60 -23.20
N ASN A 91 16.25 14.39 -23.42
CA ASN A 91 14.87 14.06 -23.06
C ASN A 91 14.60 14.29 -21.56
N TYR A 92 15.52 13.88 -20.69
CA TYR A 92 15.40 14.05 -19.24
C TYR A 92 15.42 15.51 -18.81
N LEU A 93 16.29 16.34 -19.41
CA LEU A 93 16.35 17.78 -19.14
C LEU A 93 15.07 18.49 -19.57
N THR A 94 14.52 18.14 -20.74
CA THR A 94 13.27 18.70 -21.25
C THR A 94 12.10 18.45 -20.30
N ILE A 95 12.02 17.26 -19.68
CA ILE A 95 10.93 16.91 -18.75
C ILE A 95 10.86 17.91 -17.58
N PHE A 96 11.99 18.28 -16.99
CA PHE A 96 12.01 19.20 -15.84
C PHE A 96 11.82 20.67 -16.22
N GLN A 97 11.89 21.00 -17.51
CA GLN A 97 11.65 22.34 -18.04
C GLN A 97 10.22 22.50 -18.60
N ASP A 98 9.51 21.39 -18.85
CA ASP A 98 8.15 21.41 -19.35
C ASP A 98 7.15 21.72 -18.23
N THR A 99 6.49 22.87 -18.34
CA THR A 99 5.45 23.31 -17.40
C THR A 99 4.30 22.30 -17.31
N THR A 100 3.97 21.62 -18.39
CA THR A 100 2.90 20.61 -18.44
C THR A 100 3.24 19.39 -17.59
N PHE A 101 4.50 18.97 -17.58
CA PHE A 101 4.96 17.89 -16.70
C PHE A 101 4.96 18.33 -15.23
N LEU A 102 5.41 19.57 -14.97
CA LEU A 102 5.39 20.13 -13.60
C LEU A 102 3.96 20.26 -13.06
N ASP A 103 2.98 20.61 -13.91
CA ASP A 103 1.58 20.64 -13.52
C ASP A 103 1.04 19.23 -13.28
N ALA A 104 1.37 18.26 -14.13
CA ALA A 104 1.01 16.85 -13.89
C ALA A 104 1.61 16.29 -12.57
N LEU A 105 2.83 16.72 -12.22
CA LEU A 105 3.47 16.40 -10.94
C LEU A 105 2.72 17.06 -9.76
N ARG A 106 2.30 18.32 -9.90
CA ARG A 106 1.51 19.04 -8.88
C ARG A 106 0.13 18.42 -8.68
N HIS A 107 -0.55 18.01 -9.75
CA HIS A 107 -1.83 17.31 -9.66
C HIS A 107 -1.66 15.98 -8.94
N ASN A 108 -0.65 15.17 -9.30
CA ASN A 108 -0.35 13.93 -8.58
C ASN A 108 -0.07 14.17 -7.09
N ALA A 109 0.73 15.18 -6.73
CA ALA A 109 0.97 15.55 -5.34
C ALA A 109 -0.33 15.97 -4.61
N THR A 110 -1.18 16.73 -5.29
CA THR A 110 -2.50 17.16 -4.80
C THR A 110 -3.40 15.96 -4.56
N ILE A 111 -3.46 15.02 -5.50
CA ILE A 111 -4.23 13.77 -5.39
C ILE A 111 -3.71 12.96 -4.20
N VAL A 112 -2.40 12.76 -4.07
CA VAL A 112 -1.81 12.04 -2.92
C VAL A 112 -2.23 12.66 -1.59
N VAL A 113 -2.05 13.97 -1.43
CA VAL A 113 -2.35 14.66 -0.17
C VAL A 113 -3.85 14.59 0.13
N LEU A 114 -4.70 14.86 -0.86
CA LEU A 114 -6.15 14.87 -0.66
C LEU A 114 -6.71 13.46 -0.46
N SER A 115 -6.16 12.42 -1.08
CA SER A 115 -6.48 11.02 -0.76
C SER A 115 -6.15 10.71 0.71
N LEU A 116 -4.97 11.11 1.21
CA LEU A 116 -4.62 10.86 2.61
C LEU A 116 -5.52 11.63 3.59
N VAL A 117 -5.84 12.89 3.29
CA VAL A 117 -6.58 13.79 4.19
C VAL A 117 -8.10 13.62 4.11
N LEU A 118 -8.65 13.21 2.97
CA LEU A 118 -10.10 13.04 2.79
C LEU A 118 -10.50 11.56 2.81
N GLN A 119 -9.93 10.75 1.92
CA GLN A 119 -10.30 9.34 1.80
C GLN A 119 -9.90 8.54 3.05
N GLY A 120 -8.76 8.86 3.68
CA GLY A 120 -8.30 8.21 4.91
C GLY A 120 -9.28 8.35 6.08
N PRO A 121 -9.62 9.57 6.53
CA PRO A 121 -10.60 9.78 7.59
C PRO A 121 -11.98 9.21 7.28
N VAL A 122 -12.45 9.30 6.02
CA VAL A 122 -13.72 8.68 5.61
C VAL A 122 -13.67 7.16 5.78
N ALA A 123 -12.60 6.51 5.32
CA ALA A 123 -12.42 5.07 5.47
C ALA A 123 -12.30 4.64 6.93
N ILE A 124 -11.56 5.39 7.76
CA ILE A 124 -11.46 5.13 9.21
C ILE A 124 -12.84 5.26 9.87
N GLY A 125 -13.58 6.33 9.56
CA GLY A 125 -14.91 6.56 10.10
C GLY A 125 -15.88 5.42 9.78
N LEU A 126 -15.89 4.98 8.50
CA LEU A 126 -16.68 3.84 8.06
C LEU A 126 -16.23 2.52 8.71
N ALA A 127 -14.92 2.29 8.85
CA ALA A 127 -14.39 1.10 9.52
C ALA A 127 -14.79 1.05 10.99
N LEU A 128 -14.64 2.15 11.74
CA LEU A 128 -15.05 2.23 13.15
C LEU A 128 -16.56 2.04 13.32
N LEU A 129 -17.37 2.56 12.39
CA LEU A 129 -18.81 2.34 12.37
C LEU A 129 -19.14 0.86 12.16
N LEU A 130 -18.50 0.21 11.18
CA LEU A 130 -18.74 -1.18 10.81
C LEU A 130 -18.02 -2.22 11.68
N ASN A 131 -17.18 -1.77 12.61
CA ASN A 131 -16.58 -2.61 13.64
C ASN A 131 -17.57 -2.91 14.78
N ARG A 132 -18.63 -2.12 14.91
CA ARG A 132 -19.69 -2.37 15.90
C ARG A 132 -20.63 -3.47 15.42
N LYS A 133 -21.26 -4.16 16.37
CA LYS A 133 -22.33 -5.13 16.10
C LYS A 133 -23.57 -4.41 15.51
N LEU A 134 -23.58 -4.23 14.19
CA LEU A 134 -24.68 -3.62 13.44
C LEU A 134 -25.48 -4.70 12.71
N ARG A 135 -26.82 -4.57 12.70
CA ARG A 135 -27.68 -5.40 11.86
C ARG A 135 -27.38 -5.11 10.38
N GLY A 136 -27.10 -6.15 9.60
CA GLY A 136 -26.77 -6.00 8.17
C GLY A 136 -25.33 -5.58 7.87
N GLN A 137 -24.41 -5.64 8.85
CA GLN A 137 -23.00 -5.26 8.64
C GLN A 137 -22.34 -5.95 7.43
N SER A 138 -22.65 -7.22 7.18
CA SER A 138 -22.08 -7.97 6.04
C SER A 138 -22.55 -7.41 4.71
N LEU A 139 -23.83 -7.03 4.60
CA LEU A 139 -24.37 -6.41 3.40
C LEU A 139 -23.73 -5.05 3.15
N ILE A 140 -23.56 -4.23 4.18
CA ILE A 140 -22.91 -2.91 4.04
C ILE A 140 -21.46 -3.08 3.60
N ARG A 141 -20.70 -4.02 4.20
CA ARG A 141 -19.32 -4.34 3.79
C ARG A 141 -19.22 -4.77 2.33
N VAL A 142 -20.20 -5.54 1.84
CA VAL A 142 -20.28 -5.90 0.43
C VAL A 142 -20.54 -4.66 -0.42
N LEU A 143 -21.57 -3.87 -0.11
CA LEU A 143 -21.94 -2.68 -0.91
C LEU A 143 -20.82 -1.65 -1.02
N ILE A 144 -20.07 -1.39 0.06
CA ILE A 144 -18.92 -0.46 0.02
C ILE A 144 -17.73 -1.02 -0.74
N PHE A 145 -17.60 -2.35 -0.84
CA PHE A 145 -16.48 -3.02 -1.51
C PHE A 145 -16.76 -3.30 -2.99
N VAL A 146 -18.03 -3.40 -3.39
CA VAL A 146 -18.44 -3.60 -4.78
C VAL A 146 -17.73 -2.64 -5.75
N PRO A 147 -17.66 -1.31 -5.50
CA PRO A 147 -16.95 -0.39 -6.39
C PRO A 147 -15.50 -0.80 -6.66
N TYR A 148 -14.79 -1.29 -5.63
CA TYR A 148 -13.40 -1.70 -5.75
C TYR A 148 -13.22 -2.89 -6.72
N VAL A 149 -14.20 -3.79 -6.80
CA VAL A 149 -14.16 -4.99 -7.65
C VAL A 149 -14.51 -4.68 -9.11
N ILE A 150 -15.27 -3.62 -9.37
CA ILE A 150 -15.62 -3.21 -10.75
C ILE A 150 -14.36 -2.73 -11.48
N SER A 151 -14.22 -3.09 -12.76
CA SER A 151 -13.09 -2.64 -13.58
C SER A 151 -13.03 -1.13 -13.70
N GLU A 152 -11.82 -0.57 -13.78
CA GLU A 152 -11.63 0.88 -13.93
C GLU A 152 -12.23 1.41 -15.23
N VAL A 153 -12.27 0.58 -16.27
CA VAL A 153 -12.92 0.93 -17.55
C VAL A 153 -14.42 1.15 -17.38
N VAL A 154 -15.12 0.20 -16.73
CA VAL A 154 -16.57 0.33 -16.53
C VAL A 154 -16.88 1.53 -15.64
N VAL A 155 -16.11 1.71 -14.57
CA VAL A 155 -16.26 2.86 -13.67
C VAL A 155 -16.01 4.17 -14.41
N GLY A 156 -14.91 4.27 -15.15
CA GLY A 156 -14.52 5.47 -15.87
C GLY A 156 -15.52 5.85 -16.96
N THR A 157 -15.96 4.88 -17.77
CA THR A 157 -16.98 5.13 -18.80
C THR A 157 -18.31 5.51 -18.17
N GLY A 158 -18.73 4.84 -17.09
CA GLY A 158 -19.97 5.17 -16.38
C GLY A 158 -19.98 6.59 -15.84
N TRP A 159 -18.93 6.98 -15.11
CA TRP A 159 -18.81 8.34 -14.58
C TRP A 159 -18.67 9.39 -15.68
N SER A 160 -17.89 9.12 -16.74
CA SER A 160 -17.76 10.03 -17.89
C SER A 160 -19.12 10.35 -18.51
N LEU A 161 -19.96 9.34 -18.75
CA LEU A 161 -21.31 9.55 -19.30
C LEU A 161 -22.24 10.27 -18.34
N MET A 162 -22.16 9.96 -17.04
CA MET A 162 -23.01 10.58 -16.02
C MET A 162 -22.67 12.04 -15.75
N LEU A 163 -21.39 12.42 -15.87
CA LEU A 163 -20.84 13.73 -15.51
C LEU A 163 -20.71 14.70 -16.69
N GLN A 164 -21.04 14.29 -17.90
CA GLN A 164 -21.17 15.20 -19.03
C GLN A 164 -22.20 16.31 -18.74
N GLY A 165 -22.10 17.44 -19.44
CA GLY A 165 -23.01 18.58 -19.26
C GLY A 165 -24.50 18.19 -19.39
N SER A 166 -24.84 17.31 -20.34
CA SER A 166 -26.17 16.71 -20.53
C SER A 166 -26.29 15.31 -19.91
N GLY A 167 -25.45 15.00 -18.92
CA GLY A 167 -25.38 13.71 -18.26
C GLY A 167 -26.43 13.57 -17.15
N ALA A 168 -26.57 12.32 -16.67
CA ALA A 168 -27.56 11.96 -15.66
C ALA A 168 -27.45 12.80 -14.37
N VAL A 169 -26.25 13.23 -13.97
CA VAL A 169 -26.06 14.03 -12.76
C VAL A 169 -26.75 15.39 -12.88
N ASN A 170 -26.52 16.12 -13.97
CA ASN A 170 -27.15 17.42 -14.20
C ASN A 170 -28.66 17.30 -14.43
N ASP A 171 -29.11 16.25 -15.10
CA ASP A 171 -30.54 15.96 -15.28
C ASP A 171 -31.25 15.74 -13.94
N VAL A 172 -30.65 14.96 -13.04
CA VAL A 172 -31.21 14.72 -11.70
C VAL A 172 -31.23 16.01 -10.90
N LEU A 173 -30.13 16.78 -10.89
CA LEU A 173 -30.07 18.07 -10.18
C LEU A 173 -31.16 19.03 -10.65
N THR A 174 -31.38 19.12 -11.97
CA THR A 174 -32.44 19.96 -12.53
C THR A 174 -33.82 19.48 -12.11
N LYS A 175 -34.09 18.17 -12.18
CA LYS A 175 -35.39 17.57 -11.82
C LYS A 175 -35.75 17.74 -10.34
N VAL A 176 -34.77 17.73 -9.44
CA VAL A 176 -35.00 17.93 -7.99
C VAL A 176 -35.00 19.41 -7.58
N GLY A 177 -34.97 20.34 -8.53
CA GLY A 177 -35.00 21.78 -8.27
C GLY A 177 -33.64 22.40 -7.91
N LEU A 178 -32.55 21.65 -8.05
CA LEU A 178 -31.17 22.06 -7.80
C LEU A 178 -30.43 22.47 -9.09
N GLY A 179 -31.16 22.94 -10.12
CA GLY A 179 -30.57 23.31 -11.42
C GLY A 179 -29.45 24.35 -11.34
N ALA A 180 -29.46 25.22 -10.32
CA ALA A 180 -28.40 26.19 -10.07
C ALA A 180 -27.04 25.55 -9.70
N PHE A 181 -27.02 24.28 -9.31
CA PHE A 181 -25.81 23.52 -9.01
C PHE A 181 -25.35 22.64 -10.17
N THR A 182 -25.98 22.74 -11.34
CA THR A 182 -25.48 22.08 -12.55
C THR A 182 -24.16 22.72 -12.96
N GLN A 183 -23.17 21.89 -13.28
CA GLN A 183 -21.81 22.34 -13.62
C GLN A 183 -21.23 21.45 -14.72
N ASP A 184 -20.16 21.93 -15.35
CA ASP A 184 -19.34 21.10 -16.23
C ASP A 184 -18.31 20.34 -15.41
N TRP A 185 -18.75 19.24 -14.79
CA TRP A 185 -17.98 18.43 -13.83
C TRP A 185 -16.62 17.96 -14.35
N LEU A 186 -16.48 17.86 -15.67
CA LEU A 186 -15.29 17.35 -16.34
C LEU A 186 -14.43 18.48 -16.90
N ALA A 187 -15.01 19.52 -17.51
CA ALA A 187 -14.22 20.55 -18.18
C ALA A 187 -13.85 21.74 -17.30
N ASP A 188 -14.59 22.03 -16.21
CA ASP A 188 -14.31 23.16 -15.34
C ASP A 188 -13.08 22.89 -14.44
N PRO A 189 -11.96 23.63 -14.61
CA PRO A 189 -10.73 23.40 -13.85
C PRO A 189 -10.86 23.63 -12.35
N SER A 190 -11.87 24.37 -11.90
CA SER A 190 -12.08 24.66 -10.47
C SER A 190 -12.65 23.46 -9.71
N ILE A 191 -13.34 22.54 -10.42
CA ILE A 191 -14.04 21.40 -9.81
C ILE A 191 -13.51 20.04 -10.28
N ALA A 192 -12.89 19.94 -11.45
CA ALA A 192 -12.53 18.64 -12.04
C ALA A 192 -11.62 17.78 -11.14
N ILE A 193 -10.66 18.38 -10.42
CA ILE A 193 -9.83 17.65 -9.46
C ILE A 193 -10.64 17.13 -8.27
N TRP A 194 -11.66 17.87 -7.82
CA TRP A 194 -12.58 17.45 -6.77
C TRP A 194 -13.50 16.34 -7.25
N THR A 195 -13.99 16.43 -8.49
CA THR A 195 -14.73 15.36 -9.16
C THR A 195 -13.90 14.07 -9.20
N LEU A 196 -12.63 14.16 -9.62
CA LEU A 196 -11.71 13.03 -9.61
C LEU A 196 -11.55 12.44 -8.20
N LEU A 197 -11.38 13.28 -7.17
CA LEU A 197 -11.25 12.83 -5.78
C LEU A 197 -12.48 12.09 -5.28
N VAL A 198 -13.68 12.56 -5.62
CA VAL A 198 -14.94 11.87 -5.29
C VAL A 198 -14.97 10.48 -5.93
N ILE A 199 -14.62 10.39 -7.22
CA ILE A 199 -14.62 9.13 -7.96
C ILE A 199 -13.62 8.13 -7.37
N ILE A 200 -12.36 8.54 -7.14
CA ILE A 200 -11.34 7.64 -6.58
C ILE A 200 -11.66 7.28 -5.12
N THR A 201 -12.21 8.21 -4.33
CA THR A 201 -12.65 7.92 -2.97
C THR A 201 -13.74 6.86 -3.02
N TRP A 202 -14.78 7.04 -3.82
CA TRP A 202 -15.84 6.06 -4.00
C TRP A 202 -15.32 4.69 -4.48
N LYS A 203 -14.37 4.69 -5.43
CA LYS A 203 -13.76 3.46 -5.99
C LYS A 203 -12.97 2.68 -4.95
N TYR A 204 -12.13 3.34 -4.16
CA TYR A 204 -11.10 2.69 -3.33
C TYR A 204 -11.38 2.71 -1.83
N VAL A 205 -12.40 3.45 -1.35
CA VAL A 205 -12.76 3.50 0.08
C VAL A 205 -13.10 2.12 0.64
N GLY A 206 -13.77 1.26 -0.14
CA GLY A 206 -14.14 -0.09 0.30
C GLY A 206 -12.92 -0.94 0.68
N PHE A 207 -11.86 -0.89 -0.13
CA PHE A 207 -10.60 -1.58 0.17
C PHE A 207 -9.98 -1.04 1.46
N ALA A 208 -9.93 0.28 1.62
CA ALA A 208 -9.41 0.91 2.83
C ALA A 208 -10.20 0.48 4.09
N VAL A 209 -11.54 0.46 4.00
CA VAL A 209 -12.42 0.02 5.10
C VAL A 209 -12.16 -1.43 5.48
N ILE A 210 -12.07 -2.35 4.51
CA ILE A 210 -11.81 -3.77 4.80
C ILE A 210 -10.42 -3.94 5.42
N LEU A 211 -9.42 -3.23 4.90
CA LEU A 211 -8.06 -3.26 5.46
C LEU A 211 -8.04 -2.77 6.91
N PHE A 212 -8.74 -1.68 7.21
CA PHE A 212 -8.85 -1.17 8.59
C PHE A 212 -9.66 -2.09 9.49
N LEU A 213 -10.74 -2.70 9.01
CA LEU A 213 -11.50 -3.70 9.77
C LEU A 213 -10.64 -4.92 10.12
N ALA A 214 -9.77 -5.36 9.21
CA ALA A 214 -8.82 -6.43 9.49
C ALA A 214 -7.79 -6.00 10.55
N GLY A 215 -7.28 -4.77 10.46
CA GLY A 215 -6.39 -4.20 11.49
C GLY A 215 -7.05 -4.07 12.86
N LEU A 216 -8.32 -3.67 12.90
CA LEU A 216 -9.10 -3.52 14.13
C LEU A 216 -9.33 -4.86 14.86
N GLN A 217 -9.34 -5.99 14.14
CA GLN A 217 -9.41 -7.33 14.76
C GLN A 217 -8.16 -7.67 15.58
N GLY A 218 -7.02 -7.02 15.30
CA GLY A 218 -5.79 -7.16 16.07
C GLY A 218 -5.75 -6.32 17.35
N VAL A 219 -6.75 -5.47 17.60
CA VAL A 219 -6.80 -4.60 18.80
C VAL A 219 -7.47 -5.38 19.94
N PRO A 220 -6.78 -5.63 21.08
CA PRO A 220 -7.37 -6.36 22.20
C PRO A 220 -8.59 -5.63 22.78
N GLU A 221 -9.73 -6.34 22.89
CA GLU A 221 -10.99 -5.78 23.39
C GLU A 221 -10.87 -5.35 24.87
N GLU A 222 -10.06 -6.06 25.65
CA GLU A 222 -9.77 -5.79 27.07
C GLU A 222 -9.26 -4.35 27.33
N LEU A 223 -8.50 -3.77 26.40
CA LEU A 223 -8.00 -2.39 26.54
C LEU A 223 -9.15 -1.38 26.45
N SER A 224 -10.14 -1.67 25.60
CA SER A 224 -11.32 -0.82 25.44
C SER A 224 -12.30 -0.98 26.60
N GLU A 225 -12.42 -2.18 27.16
CA GLU A 225 -13.24 -2.47 28.34
C GLU A 225 -12.65 -1.83 29.60
N ALA A 226 -11.35 -1.97 29.83
CA ALA A 226 -10.66 -1.34 30.97
C ALA A 226 -10.80 0.19 30.93
N ALA A 227 -10.59 0.81 29.76
CA ALA A 227 -10.77 2.25 29.60
C ALA A 227 -12.22 2.69 29.83
N ALA A 228 -13.21 1.86 29.46
CA ALA A 228 -14.62 2.16 29.73
C ALA A 228 -14.94 2.10 31.24
N ILE A 229 -14.32 1.17 31.98
CA ILE A 229 -14.41 1.11 33.45
C ILE A 229 -13.80 2.36 34.10
N ASP A 230 -12.71 2.88 33.54
CA ASP A 230 -12.06 4.13 33.97
C ASP A 230 -12.83 5.41 33.55
N GLY A 231 -14.03 5.27 32.96
CA GLY A 231 -14.88 6.39 32.57
C GLY A 231 -14.49 7.07 31.26
N ALA A 232 -13.64 6.45 30.43
CA ALA A 232 -13.31 6.99 29.12
C ALA A 232 -14.51 6.95 28.17
N SER A 233 -14.83 8.09 27.56
CA SER A 233 -15.82 8.19 26.50
C SER A 233 -15.39 7.43 25.24
N TRP A 234 -16.37 7.07 24.40
CA TRP A 234 -16.12 6.35 23.16
C TRP A 234 -15.07 7.01 22.26
N TRP A 235 -15.10 8.35 22.13
CA TRP A 235 -14.12 9.09 21.31
C TRP A 235 -12.73 9.13 21.94
N GLN A 236 -12.63 9.11 23.27
CA GLN A 236 -11.33 8.99 23.96
C GLN A 236 -10.72 7.61 23.69
N ILE A 237 -11.52 6.54 23.76
CA ILE A 237 -11.07 5.17 23.43
C ILE A 237 -10.59 5.12 21.98
N GLN A 238 -11.37 5.62 21.02
CA GLN A 238 -10.96 5.58 19.61
C GLN A 238 -9.67 6.36 19.35
N ARG A 239 -9.54 7.58 19.87
CA ARG A 239 -8.38 8.43 19.60
C ARG A 239 -7.12 8.02 20.35
N ARG A 240 -7.26 7.51 21.58
CA ARG A 240 -6.11 7.23 22.46
C ARG A 240 -5.69 5.76 22.49
N ILE A 241 -6.56 4.84 22.09
CA ILE A 241 -6.28 3.40 22.11
C ILE A 241 -6.37 2.83 20.69
N THR A 242 -7.56 2.89 20.07
CA THR A 242 -7.80 2.23 18.79
C THR A 242 -6.93 2.79 17.66
N LEU A 243 -6.90 4.10 17.44
CA LEU A 243 -6.16 4.72 16.33
C LEU A 243 -4.63 4.54 16.46
N PRO A 244 -4.01 4.71 17.64
CA PRO A 244 -2.59 4.39 17.82
C PRO A 244 -2.25 2.93 17.53
N LEU A 245 -3.08 1.99 18.00
CA LEU A 245 -2.88 0.55 17.77
C LEU A 245 -3.16 0.14 16.32
N LEU A 246 -4.03 0.86 15.61
CA LEU A 246 -4.24 0.72 14.17
C LEU A 246 -3.11 1.34 13.33
N GLY A 247 -2.14 2.00 13.98
CA GLY A 247 -1.01 2.69 13.34
C GLY A 247 -0.29 1.89 12.25
N PRO A 248 0.07 0.60 12.45
CA PRO A 248 0.71 -0.21 11.41
C PRO A 248 -0.17 -0.37 10.16
N THR A 249 -1.45 -0.67 10.34
CA THR A 249 -2.41 -0.80 9.24
C THR A 249 -2.64 0.53 8.51
N LEU A 250 -2.70 1.64 9.25
CA LEU A 250 -2.80 2.98 8.67
C LEU A 250 -1.58 3.32 7.81
N ARG A 251 -0.37 2.96 8.26
CA ARG A 251 0.86 3.17 7.49
C ARG A 251 0.91 2.33 6.22
N ILE A 252 0.48 1.07 6.29
CA ILE A 252 0.40 0.21 5.11
C ILE A 252 -0.62 0.77 4.11
N TRP A 253 -1.81 1.15 4.57
CA TRP A 253 -2.82 1.76 3.71
C TRP A 253 -2.31 3.05 3.05
N ALA A 254 -1.71 3.95 3.84
CA ALA A 254 -1.19 5.22 3.34
C ALA A 254 -0.08 4.99 2.31
N PHE A 255 0.81 4.01 2.52
CA PHE A 255 1.81 3.61 1.53
C PHE A 255 1.16 3.18 0.22
N LEU A 256 0.19 2.26 0.27
CA LEU A 256 -0.54 1.79 -0.91
C LEU A 256 -1.28 2.93 -1.61
N SER A 257 -1.90 3.83 -0.86
CA SER A 257 -2.60 4.99 -1.40
C SER A 257 -1.64 5.95 -2.10
N ILE A 258 -0.48 6.24 -1.52
CA ILE A 258 0.52 7.13 -2.13
C ILE A 258 1.00 6.57 -3.47
N ILE A 259 1.38 5.29 -3.50
CA ILE A 259 1.88 4.65 -4.73
C ILE A 259 0.77 4.58 -5.79
N GLY A 260 -0.45 4.20 -5.40
CA GLY A 260 -1.60 4.17 -6.29
C GLY A 260 -1.93 5.55 -6.89
N SER A 261 -1.92 6.60 -6.07
CA SER A 261 -2.17 7.98 -6.53
C SER A 261 -1.09 8.49 -7.47
N LEU A 262 0.20 8.17 -7.25
CA LEU A 262 1.29 8.57 -8.14
C LEU A 262 1.20 7.89 -9.52
N GLN A 263 0.69 6.67 -9.55
CA GLN A 263 0.54 5.84 -10.76
C GLN A 263 -0.85 5.93 -11.39
N LEU A 264 -1.71 6.81 -10.90
CA LEU A 264 -3.09 6.92 -11.35
C LEU A 264 -3.15 7.26 -12.85
N PHE A 265 -3.62 6.33 -13.66
CA PHE A 265 -3.65 6.45 -15.12
C PHE A 265 -5.03 6.13 -15.67
N ASP A 266 -5.51 4.90 -15.47
CA ASP A 266 -6.64 4.36 -16.21
C ASP A 266 -7.91 5.20 -16.01
N LEU A 267 -8.30 5.49 -14.76
CA LEU A 267 -9.48 6.33 -14.48
C LEU A 267 -9.39 7.72 -15.12
N VAL A 268 -8.24 8.40 -15.00
CA VAL A 268 -8.06 9.76 -15.56
C VAL A 268 -8.13 9.70 -17.09
N TYR A 269 -7.43 8.75 -17.70
CA TYR A 269 -7.39 8.57 -19.14
C TYR A 269 -8.77 8.24 -19.72
N ILE A 270 -9.57 7.42 -19.04
CA ILE A 270 -10.87 6.98 -19.53
C ILE A 270 -11.94 8.07 -19.35
N ILE A 271 -11.91 8.82 -18.25
CA ILE A 271 -12.94 9.83 -17.97
C ILE A 271 -12.67 11.13 -18.73
N TRP A 272 -11.45 11.65 -18.65
CA TRP A 272 -11.08 12.96 -19.20
C TRP A 272 -10.40 12.86 -20.57
N GLY A 273 -9.83 11.71 -20.92
CA GLY A 273 -8.92 11.63 -22.04
C GLY A 273 -7.69 12.52 -21.83
N GLN A 274 -6.90 12.72 -22.88
CA GLN A 274 -5.63 13.44 -22.77
C GLN A 274 -5.82 14.96 -22.73
N TYR A 275 -6.74 15.49 -23.55
CA TYR A 275 -6.90 16.94 -23.72
C TYR A 275 -7.59 17.58 -22.52
N ILE A 276 -8.75 17.05 -22.11
CA ILE A 276 -9.51 17.62 -21.01
C ILE A 276 -8.74 17.45 -19.70
N ALA A 277 -7.96 16.37 -19.54
CA ALA A 277 -7.15 16.20 -18.33
C ALA A 277 -6.09 17.30 -18.16
N ALA A 278 -5.45 17.72 -19.26
CA ALA A 278 -4.47 18.80 -19.21
C ALA A 278 -5.13 20.16 -18.93
N THR A 279 -6.27 20.46 -19.57
CA THR A 279 -6.93 21.77 -19.41
C THR A 279 -7.73 21.90 -18.13
N ALA A 280 -8.34 20.81 -17.64
CA ALA A 280 -9.15 20.80 -16.43
C ALA A 280 -8.33 20.54 -15.14
N GLY A 281 -7.01 20.36 -15.27
CA GLY A 281 -6.14 20.20 -14.09
C GLY A 281 -6.25 18.82 -13.41
N THR A 282 -6.51 17.76 -14.19
CA THR A 282 -6.59 16.37 -13.68
C THR A 282 -5.49 15.47 -14.26
N SER A 283 -4.60 16.02 -15.10
CA SER A 283 -3.50 15.29 -15.71
C SER A 283 -2.54 14.70 -14.67
N THR A 284 -2.14 13.45 -14.85
CA THR A 284 -1.13 12.77 -14.04
C THR A 284 0.14 12.53 -14.85
N MET A 285 1.26 12.27 -14.17
CA MET A 285 2.52 11.94 -14.84
C MET A 285 2.36 10.78 -15.84
N ALA A 286 1.53 9.79 -15.52
CA ALA A 286 1.25 8.66 -16.40
C ALA A 286 0.45 9.08 -17.64
N THR A 287 -0.57 9.93 -17.50
CA THR A 287 -1.28 10.46 -18.68
C THR A 287 -0.39 11.34 -19.56
N TYR A 288 0.49 12.14 -18.95
CA TYR A 288 1.48 12.95 -19.66
C TYR A 288 2.47 12.07 -20.45
N MET A 289 2.94 10.99 -19.85
CA MET A 289 3.80 9.98 -20.50
C MET A 289 3.12 9.39 -21.75
N VAL A 290 1.84 9.00 -21.64
CA VAL A 290 1.13 8.39 -22.76
C VAL A 290 0.84 9.42 -23.87
N ALA A 291 0.47 10.65 -23.50
CA ALA A 291 0.24 11.72 -24.46
C ALA A 291 1.52 12.04 -25.27
N ASN A 292 2.63 12.31 -24.59
CA ASN A 292 3.86 12.71 -25.27
C ASN A 292 4.66 11.54 -25.85
N GLY A 293 4.51 10.34 -25.29
CA GLY A 293 5.18 9.13 -25.79
C GLY A 293 4.47 8.52 -26.98
N ARG A 294 3.22 8.08 -26.76
CA ARG A 294 2.46 7.30 -27.75
C ARG A 294 1.71 8.21 -28.72
N THR A 295 0.99 9.21 -28.24
CA THR A 295 0.13 10.05 -29.10
C THR A 295 0.95 10.98 -29.98
N SER A 296 1.97 11.63 -29.43
CA SER A 296 2.88 12.51 -30.18
C SER A 296 3.95 11.76 -30.99
N GLY A 297 3.90 10.42 -31.04
CA GLY A 297 4.86 9.59 -31.78
C GLY A 297 6.31 9.68 -31.29
N SER A 298 6.54 10.21 -30.08
CA SER A 298 7.89 10.42 -29.51
C SER A 298 8.19 9.37 -28.44
N TYR A 299 8.30 8.11 -28.85
CA TYR A 299 8.49 6.97 -27.94
C TYR A 299 9.77 7.06 -27.10
N GLY A 300 10.86 7.59 -27.63
CA GLY A 300 12.08 7.82 -26.85
C GLY A 300 11.84 8.79 -25.69
N TYR A 301 11.14 9.89 -25.95
CA TYR A 301 10.73 10.85 -24.91
C TYR A 301 9.75 10.22 -23.91
N GLY A 302 8.74 9.48 -24.38
CA GLY A 302 7.80 8.75 -23.52
C GLY A 302 8.48 7.77 -22.57
N ASN A 303 9.50 7.04 -23.05
CA ASN A 303 10.31 6.15 -22.22
C ASN A 303 11.12 6.92 -21.17
N ALA A 304 11.68 8.09 -21.52
CA ALA A 304 12.34 8.95 -20.54
C ALA A 304 11.37 9.40 -19.43
N VAL A 305 10.15 9.81 -19.79
CA VAL A 305 9.09 10.15 -18.82
C VAL A 305 8.73 8.96 -17.93
N ALA A 306 8.59 7.76 -18.49
CA ALA A 306 8.31 6.54 -17.74
C ALA A 306 9.37 6.28 -16.66
N VAL A 307 10.65 6.46 -17.02
CA VAL A 307 11.78 6.31 -16.09
C VAL A 307 11.76 7.38 -15.00
N VAL A 308 11.46 8.64 -15.34
CA VAL A 308 11.32 9.72 -14.35
C VAL A 308 10.19 9.41 -13.37
N LEU A 309 9.01 8.99 -13.86
CA LEU A 309 7.88 8.57 -13.02
C LEU A 309 8.28 7.43 -12.09
N PHE A 310 8.96 6.40 -12.62
CA PHE A 310 9.48 5.29 -11.82
C PHE A 310 10.43 5.76 -10.72
N LEU A 311 11.40 6.61 -11.05
CA LEU A 311 12.38 7.13 -10.08
C LEU A 311 11.70 7.96 -9.00
N ILE A 312 10.74 8.83 -9.35
CA ILE A 312 9.97 9.61 -8.38
C ILE A 312 9.20 8.66 -7.45
N SER A 313 8.51 7.67 -8.02
CA SER A 313 7.73 6.69 -7.26
C SER A 313 8.62 5.85 -6.34
N LEU A 314 9.80 5.44 -6.81
CA LEU A 314 10.79 4.70 -6.05
C LEU A 314 11.35 5.53 -4.90
N VAL A 315 11.73 6.78 -5.15
CA VAL A 315 12.24 7.69 -4.11
C VAL A 315 11.17 7.90 -3.03
N VAL A 316 9.93 8.19 -3.42
CA VAL A 316 8.82 8.34 -2.47
C VAL A 316 8.60 7.05 -1.67
N ALA A 317 8.62 5.89 -2.33
CA ALA A 317 8.46 4.60 -1.68
C ALA A 317 9.56 4.31 -0.65
N LEU A 318 10.83 4.52 -1.03
CA LEU A 318 11.99 4.28 -0.17
C LEU A 318 12.02 5.25 1.02
N VAL A 319 11.71 6.53 0.79
CA VAL A 319 11.60 7.55 1.84
C VAL A 319 10.49 7.16 2.82
N TYR A 320 9.30 6.81 2.32
CA TYR A 320 8.19 6.37 3.15
C TYR A 320 8.57 5.13 3.97
N GLN A 321 9.15 4.12 3.34
CA GLN A 321 9.58 2.89 4.01
C GLN A 321 10.61 3.18 5.10
N ARG A 322 11.59 4.05 4.83
CA ARG A 322 12.69 4.36 5.74
C ARG A 322 12.25 5.13 6.98
N PHE A 323 11.29 6.05 6.85
CA PHE A 323 10.88 6.96 7.92
C PHE A 323 9.56 6.56 8.60
N VAL A 324 8.64 5.93 7.86
CA VAL A 324 7.29 5.62 8.36
C VAL A 324 7.16 4.14 8.71
N LEU A 325 7.49 3.21 7.80
CA LEU A 325 7.31 1.77 8.02
C LEU A 325 8.37 1.11 8.91
N ARG A 326 9.59 1.67 8.99
CA ARG A 326 10.68 1.07 9.81
C ARG A 326 10.34 0.92 11.30
N ARG A 327 9.37 1.69 11.80
CA ARG A 327 8.87 1.58 13.18
C ARG A 327 8.18 0.23 13.46
N ASP A 328 7.61 -0.40 12.43
CA ASP A 328 6.91 -1.69 12.54
C ASP A 328 7.85 -2.88 12.43
N THR A 329 8.92 -2.76 11.64
CA THR A 329 9.86 -3.86 11.39
C THR A 329 10.91 -4.04 12.49
N ALA A 330 11.13 -3.02 13.33
CA ALA A 330 12.10 -3.09 14.43
C ALA A 330 11.66 -4.01 15.58
N GLY A 331 10.35 -4.12 15.86
CA GLY A 331 9.82 -5.00 16.92
C GLY A 331 9.79 -6.49 16.56
N ALA A 332 9.89 -6.84 15.26
CA ALA A 332 9.87 -8.22 14.80
C ALA A 332 11.21 -8.95 14.95
N LEU A 333 12.31 -8.21 15.19
CA LEU A 333 13.67 -8.76 15.27
C LEU A 333 14.14 -9.03 16.71
N THR A 334 13.39 -8.60 17.72
CA THR A 334 13.80 -8.75 19.13
C THR A 334 13.32 -10.04 19.79
N THR A 335 12.38 -10.77 19.17
CA THR A 335 11.89 -12.06 19.70
C THR A 335 12.69 -13.28 19.27
N SER A 336 13.62 -13.14 18.31
CA SER A 336 14.45 -14.25 17.82
C SER A 336 15.84 -14.35 18.47
N GLY A 337 16.15 -13.49 19.43
CA GLY A 337 17.46 -13.40 20.08
C GLY A 337 17.58 -14.05 21.47
N ASP A 338 16.47 -14.40 22.12
CA ASP A 338 16.46 -14.87 23.52
C ASP A 338 16.29 -16.39 23.69
N GLU A 339 16.35 -17.17 22.59
CA GLU A 339 16.25 -18.64 22.63
C GLU A 339 17.61 -19.36 22.37
N SER A 340 18.73 -18.78 22.79
CA SER A 340 20.04 -19.46 22.75
C SER A 340 20.75 -19.50 24.10
#